data_AF-A0A938VR60-F1
#
_entry.id   AF-A0A938VR60-F1
#
_cell.length_a   1.000
_cell.length_b   1.000
_cell.length_c   1.000
_cell.angle_alpha   90.00
_cell.angle_beta   90.00
_cell.angle_gamma   90.00
#
_symmetry.space_group_name_H-M   'P 1'
#
loop_
_entity.id
_entity.type
_entity.pdbx_description
1 polymer ?
#
loop_
_entity_poly.entity_id
_entity_poly.type
_entity_poly.pdbx_seq_one_letter_code
_entity_poly.pdbx_strand_id
1 'polypeptide(L)'
;MTKPERLKVRQELLREHLRNSSFRARWENTALARAVALRLVGYRAQHRLTQTALAAKLGMQQPAVARLEAGDKNPTWETIARISRALGIEFLVNIAPPGRRRLMGGRVEHAEVVETVATDTGRITIAAS
;
A
#
# COMPACT_ATOMS: atom_id res chain seq x y z
N MET A 1 -38.54 8.41 1.88
CA MET A 1 -37.74 8.04 0.69
C MET A 1 -36.61 9.05 0.55
N THR A 2 -35.50 8.83 1.24
CA THR A 2 -34.35 9.75 1.26
C THR A 2 -33.54 9.52 -0.01
N LYS A 3 -33.33 10.58 -0.80
CA LYS A 3 -32.57 10.55 -2.06
C LYS A 3 -31.17 9.96 -1.83
N PRO A 4 -30.60 9.18 -2.79
CA PRO A 4 -29.24 8.69 -2.65
C PRO A 4 -28.30 9.89 -2.72
N GLU A 5 -27.65 10.16 -1.59
CA GLU A 5 -26.55 11.11 -1.48
C GLU A 5 -25.51 10.72 -2.53
N ARG A 6 -25.17 11.66 -3.43
CA ARG A 6 -24.23 11.42 -4.53
C ARG A 6 -22.96 10.80 -3.96
N LEU A 7 -22.62 9.60 -4.43
CA LEU A 7 -21.38 8.91 -4.08
C LEU A 7 -20.21 9.83 -4.47
N LYS A 8 -19.69 10.60 -3.52
CA LYS A 8 -18.53 11.47 -3.76
C LYS A 8 -17.39 10.59 -4.28
N VAL A 9 -16.75 11.04 -5.36
CA VAL A 9 -15.65 10.30 -5.99
C VAL A 9 -14.55 10.07 -4.95
N ARG A 10 -13.94 8.87 -4.89
CA ARG A 10 -12.92 8.48 -3.88
C ARG A 10 -11.88 9.57 -3.61
N GLN A 11 -11.45 10.27 -4.65
CA GLN A 11 -10.47 11.36 -4.57
C GLN A 11 -11.01 12.60 -3.83
N GLU A 12 -12.27 12.92 -4.01
CA GLU A 12 -12.93 14.08 -3.37
C GLU A 12 -13.14 13.83 -1.88
N LEU A 13 -13.63 12.64 -1.51
CA LEU A 13 -13.72 12.21 -0.10
C LEU A 13 -12.36 12.22 0.59
N LEU A 14 -11.34 11.70 -0.08
CA LEU A 14 -9.99 11.69 0.48
C LEU A 14 -9.46 13.11 0.70
N ARG A 15 -9.67 14.03 -0.25
CA ARG A 15 -9.27 15.44 -0.10
C ARG A 15 -9.94 16.12 1.09
N GLU A 16 -11.23 15.87 1.31
CA GLU A 16 -11.94 16.41 2.47
C GLU A 16 -11.39 15.86 3.79
N HIS A 17 -11.19 14.54 3.90
CA HIS A 17 -10.67 13.94 5.13
C HIS A 17 -9.22 14.34 5.42
N LEU A 18 -8.38 14.54 4.40
CA LEU A 18 -7.01 15.02 4.55
C LEU A 18 -6.90 16.46 5.09
N ARG A 19 -8.00 17.21 5.20
CA ARG A 19 -8.03 18.51 5.91
C ARG A 19 -7.95 18.34 7.43
N ASN A 20 -8.35 17.18 7.97
CA ASN A 20 -8.21 16.88 9.38
C ASN A 20 -6.77 16.42 9.68
N SER A 21 -6.06 17.13 10.55
CA SER A 21 -4.66 16.87 10.88
C SER A 21 -4.42 15.46 11.44
N SER A 22 -5.30 14.97 12.31
CA SER A 22 -5.20 13.62 12.87
C SER A 22 -5.48 12.52 11.84
N PHE A 23 -6.40 12.75 10.91
CA PHE A 23 -6.64 11.84 9.79
C PHE A 23 -5.45 11.83 8.84
N ARG A 24 -4.94 13.02 8.48
CA ARG A 24 -3.76 13.19 7.64
C ARG A 24 -2.55 12.47 8.22
N ALA A 25 -2.22 12.69 9.49
CA ALA A 25 -1.08 12.03 10.13
C ALA A 25 -1.23 10.49 10.09
N ARG A 26 -2.44 9.96 10.36
CA ARG A 26 -2.68 8.52 10.22
C ARG A 26 -2.54 8.04 8.78
N TRP A 27 -3.09 8.78 7.82
CA TRP A 27 -2.99 8.48 6.40
C TRP A 27 -1.53 8.44 5.93
N GLU A 28 -0.73 9.43 6.34
CA GLU A 28 0.68 9.51 5.99
C GLU A 28 1.48 8.36 6.62
N ASN A 29 1.22 8.06 7.91
CA ASN A 29 1.92 7.00 8.63
C ASN A 29 1.59 5.58 8.15
N THR A 30 0.45 5.35 7.51
CA THR A 30 0.04 4.02 7.00
C THR A 30 0.20 3.85 5.49
N ALA A 31 0.94 4.74 4.83
CA ALA A 31 1.19 4.67 3.39
C ALA A 31 1.79 3.32 2.96
N LEU A 32 2.83 2.85 3.66
CA LEU A 32 3.44 1.54 3.39
C LEU A 32 2.45 0.38 3.60
N ALA A 33 1.66 0.43 4.67
CA ALA A 33 0.64 -0.58 4.95
C ALA A 33 -0.36 -0.69 3.80
N ARG A 34 -0.89 0.43 3.29
CA ARG A 34 -1.80 0.44 2.13
C ARG A 34 -1.16 -0.10 0.86
N ALA A 35 0.11 0.25 0.60
CA ALA A 35 0.85 -0.28 -0.54
C ALA A 35 0.91 -1.80 -0.53
N VAL A 36 1.31 -2.36 0.61
CA VAL A 36 1.42 -3.81 0.81
C VAL A 36 0.05 -4.47 0.73
N ALA A 37 -0.98 -3.87 1.34
CA ALA A 37 -2.36 -4.32 1.27
C ALA A 37 -2.85 -4.45 -0.19
N LEU A 38 -2.69 -3.38 -0.99
CA LEU A 38 -3.08 -3.38 -2.40
C LEU A 38 -2.33 -4.46 -3.19
N ARG A 39 -1.04 -4.66 -2.93
CA ARG A 39 -0.25 -5.70 -3.60
C ARG A 39 -0.74 -7.10 -3.25
N LEU A 40 -1.03 -7.37 -1.99
CA LEU A 40 -1.53 -8.67 -1.52
C LEU A 40 -2.94 -8.96 -2.05
N VAL A 41 -3.84 -7.98 -1.99
CA VAL A 41 -5.21 -8.12 -2.53
C VAL A 41 -5.16 -8.36 -4.04
N GLY A 42 -4.31 -7.63 -4.76
CA GLY A 42 -4.10 -7.82 -6.20
C GLY A 42 -3.57 -9.22 -6.53
N TYR A 43 -2.52 -9.67 -5.84
CA TYR A 43 -1.98 -11.02 -5.98
C TYR A 43 -3.06 -12.08 -5.69
N ARG A 44 -3.81 -11.90 -4.60
CA ARG A 44 -4.89 -12.80 -4.20
C ARG A 44 -5.97 -12.92 -5.28
N ALA A 45 -6.37 -11.80 -5.87
CA ALA A 45 -7.34 -11.78 -6.97
C ALA A 45 -6.81 -12.46 -8.23
N GLN A 46 -5.56 -12.16 -8.65
CA GLN A 46 -4.91 -12.77 -9.81
C GLN A 46 -4.80 -14.30 -9.70
N HIS A 47 -4.52 -14.79 -8.49
CA HIS A 47 -4.37 -16.22 -8.21
C HIS A 47 -5.63 -16.88 -7.65
N ARG A 48 -6.77 -16.18 -7.59
CA ARG A 48 -8.06 -16.67 -7.06
C ARG A 48 -7.97 -17.29 -5.67
N LEU A 49 -7.15 -16.71 -4.79
CA LEU A 49 -6.92 -17.22 -3.45
C LEU A 49 -7.94 -16.66 -2.45
N THR A 50 -8.27 -17.44 -1.42
CA THR A 50 -8.91 -16.92 -0.20
C THR A 50 -7.84 -16.32 0.73
N GLN A 51 -8.24 -15.56 1.74
CA GLN A 51 -7.30 -15.08 2.77
C GLN A 51 -6.59 -16.23 3.48
N THR A 52 -7.31 -17.32 3.78
CA THR A 52 -6.74 -18.53 4.38
C THR A 52 -5.73 -19.21 3.46
N ALA A 53 -6.02 -19.30 2.16
CA ALA A 53 -5.09 -19.89 1.20
C ALA A 53 -3.81 -19.04 1.03
N LEU A 54 -3.95 -17.72 1.01
CA LEU A 54 -2.80 -16.81 1.02
C LEU A 54 -1.99 -16.95 2.32
N ALA A 55 -2.67 -17.07 3.46
CA ALA A 55 -2.02 -17.28 4.76
C ALA A 55 -1.21 -18.58 4.79
N ALA A 56 -1.76 -19.67 4.27
CA ALA A 56 -1.03 -20.93 4.12
C ALA A 56 0.23 -20.76 3.26
N LYS A 57 0.13 -20.06 2.11
CA LYS A 57 1.28 -19.79 1.24
C LYS A 57 2.36 -18.94 1.91
N LEU A 58 1.95 -18.00 2.77
CA LEU A 58 2.85 -17.13 3.52
C LEU A 58 3.40 -17.78 4.80
N GLY A 59 2.91 -18.95 5.22
CA GLY A 59 3.22 -19.50 6.55
C GLY A 59 2.76 -18.57 7.68
N MET A 60 1.56 -18.01 7.55
CA MET A 60 0.96 -17.06 8.49
C MET A 60 -0.44 -17.53 8.90
N GLN A 61 -0.95 -16.98 10.00
CA GLN A 61 -2.34 -17.16 10.40
C GLN A 61 -3.26 -16.26 9.57
N GLN A 62 -4.46 -16.73 9.23
CA GLN A 62 -5.42 -15.96 8.41
C GLN A 62 -5.72 -14.56 9.01
N PRO A 63 -5.89 -14.38 10.33
CA PRO A 63 -6.11 -13.04 10.90
C PRO A 63 -4.91 -12.10 10.70
N ALA A 64 -3.69 -12.64 10.62
CA ALA A 64 -2.51 -11.84 10.33
C ALA A 64 -2.52 -11.35 8.87
N VAL A 65 -2.92 -12.20 7.92
CA VAL A 65 -3.12 -11.80 6.52
C VAL A 65 -4.26 -10.80 6.37
N ALA A 66 -5.38 -10.99 7.07
CA ALA A 66 -6.49 -10.04 7.06
C ALA A 66 -6.06 -8.64 7.51
N ARG A 67 -5.22 -8.54 8.56
CA ARG A 67 -4.64 -7.26 9.00
C ARG A 67 -3.70 -6.64 7.96
N LEU A 68 -2.93 -7.46 7.26
CA LEU A 68 -2.08 -6.98 6.17
C LEU A 68 -2.90 -6.43 5.00
N GLU A 69 -3.97 -7.13 4.61
CA GLU A 69 -4.88 -6.68 3.55
C GLU A 69 -5.74 -5.46 3.96
N ALA A 70 -5.96 -5.24 5.26
CA ALA A 70 -6.64 -4.03 5.75
C ALA A 70 -5.78 -2.77 5.61
N GLY A 71 -4.45 -2.89 5.73
CA GLY A 71 -3.53 -1.75 5.58
C GLY A 71 -3.57 -0.76 6.75
N ASP A 72 -4.07 -1.17 7.92
CA ASP A 72 -4.19 -0.29 9.11
C ASP A 72 -2.87 -0.12 9.88
N LYS A 73 -1.90 -1.02 9.69
CA LYS A 73 -0.62 -1.02 10.39
C LYS A 73 0.52 -1.43 9.46
N ASN A 74 1.64 -0.72 9.54
CA ASN A 74 2.81 -1.05 8.73
C ASN A 74 3.34 -2.45 9.06
N PRO A 75 3.62 -3.29 8.04
CA PRO A 75 4.29 -4.56 8.24
C PRO A 75 5.75 -4.33 8.68
N THR A 76 6.31 -5.34 9.35
CA THR A 76 7.75 -5.36 9.65
C THR A 76 8.56 -5.75 8.41
N TRP A 77 9.87 -5.49 8.42
CA TRP A 77 10.77 -5.93 7.34
C TRP A 77 10.79 -7.45 7.19
N GLU A 78 10.70 -8.20 8.29
CA GLU A 78 10.62 -9.66 8.26
C GLU A 78 9.35 -10.13 7.55
N THR A 79 8.25 -9.40 7.73
CA THR A 79 6.98 -9.68 7.04
C THR A 79 7.10 -9.40 5.55
N ILE A 80 7.70 -8.27 5.16
CA ILE A 80 7.96 -7.94 3.75
C ILE A 80 8.85 -8.99 3.09
N ALA A 81 9.95 -9.37 3.74
CA ALA A 81 10.87 -10.39 3.24
C ALA A 81 10.20 -11.77 3.12
N ARG A 82 9.32 -12.12 4.06
CA ARG A 82 8.50 -13.34 4.00
C ARG A 82 7.56 -13.33 2.80
N ILE A 83 6.84 -12.23 2.59
CA ILE A 83 5.95 -12.06 1.43
C ILE A 83 6.75 -12.19 0.14
N SER A 84 7.90 -11.51 0.06
CA SER A 84 8.78 -11.54 -1.11
C SER A 84 9.22 -12.96 -1.46
N ARG A 85 9.77 -13.71 -0.49
CA ARG A 85 10.21 -15.09 -0.70
C ARG A 85 9.06 -16.04 -1.05
N ALA A 86 7.93 -15.93 -0.36
CA ALA A 86 6.82 -16.86 -0.52
C ALA A 86 6.03 -16.62 -1.82
N LEU A 87 5.96 -15.37 -2.30
CA LEU A 87 5.16 -14.98 -3.46
C LEU A 87 5.98 -14.67 -4.71
N GLY A 88 7.31 -14.57 -4.60
CA GLY A 88 8.17 -14.15 -5.71
C GLY A 88 7.98 -12.68 -6.09
N ILE A 89 7.61 -11.84 -5.11
CA ILE A 89 7.36 -10.39 -5.32
C ILE A 89 8.60 -9.60 -4.92
N GLU A 90 9.04 -8.69 -5.78
CA GLU A 90 10.10 -7.72 -5.47
C GLU A 90 9.53 -6.49 -4.78
N PHE A 91 10.16 -6.05 -3.69
CA PHE A 91 9.87 -4.79 -3.02
C PHE A 91 11.07 -3.86 -3.16
N LEU A 92 10.86 -2.67 -3.71
CA LEU A 92 11.89 -1.66 -3.88
C LEU A 92 11.63 -0.49 -2.93
N VAL A 93 12.65 -0.12 -2.16
CA VAL A 93 12.63 1.02 -1.25
C VAL A 93 13.74 1.96 -1.68
N ASN A 94 13.36 3.15 -2.13
CA ASN A 94 14.30 4.18 -2.54
C ASN A 94 14.42 5.25 -1.45
N ILE A 95 15.64 5.52 -1.00
CA ILE A 95 15.96 6.57 -0.02
C ILE A 95 16.81 7.61 -0.76
N ALA A 96 16.26 8.81 -0.98
CA ALA A 96 16.92 9.87 -1.73
C ALA A 96 16.58 11.26 -1.15
N PRO A 97 17.44 12.27 -1.37
CA PRO A 97 17.11 13.65 -1.00
C PRO A 97 15.84 14.14 -1.71
N PRO A 98 15.03 15.00 -1.06
CA PRO A 98 13.85 15.59 -1.67
C PRO A 98 14.23 16.34 -2.96
N GLY A 99 13.45 16.13 -4.03
CA GLY A 99 13.63 16.82 -5.32
C GLY A 99 14.44 16.04 -6.38
N ARG A 100 15.14 14.96 -6.01
CA ARG A 100 15.82 14.10 -6.99
C ARG A 100 14.80 13.11 -7.60
N ARG A 101 14.14 13.53 -8.68
CA ARG A 101 13.02 12.81 -9.34
C ARG A 101 13.40 11.48 -10.00
N ARG A 102 14.69 11.16 -10.14
CA ARG A 102 15.13 10.06 -10.98
C ARG A 102 15.30 8.79 -10.14
N LEU A 103 14.28 7.95 -10.17
CA LEU A 103 14.42 6.54 -9.86
C LEU A 103 15.35 5.95 -10.93
N MET A 104 16.64 5.88 -10.63
CA MET A 104 17.66 5.38 -11.55
C MET A 104 17.74 3.85 -11.41
N GLY A 105 17.36 3.15 -12.48
CA GLY A 105 17.46 1.70 -12.62
C GLY A 105 16.39 1.17 -13.59
N GLY A 106 16.79 0.41 -14.62
CA GLY A 106 15.90 0.00 -15.73
C GLY A 106 14.62 -0.77 -15.35
N ARG A 107 14.52 -1.31 -14.13
CA ARG A 107 13.27 -1.95 -13.62
C ARG A 107 12.24 -0.95 -13.11
N VAL A 108 12.64 0.27 -12.73
CA VAL A 108 11.71 1.26 -12.15
C VAL A 108 10.97 2.06 -13.22
N GLU A 109 11.41 2.00 -14.48
CA GLU A 109 10.75 2.67 -15.61
C GLU A 109 9.35 2.11 -15.91
N HIS A 110 9.09 0.85 -15.52
CA HIS A 110 7.78 0.20 -15.69
C HIS A 110 6.92 0.17 -14.42
N ALA A 111 7.42 0.66 -13.28
CA ALA A 111 6.64 0.67 -12.05
C ALA A 111 5.64 1.83 -12.08
N GLU A 112 4.35 1.51 -12.03
CA GLU A 112 3.29 2.51 -11.92
C GLU A 112 3.30 3.10 -10.50
N VAL A 113 3.28 4.42 -10.38
CA VAL A 113 3.14 5.08 -9.08
C VAL A 113 1.73 4.84 -8.56
N VAL A 114 1.61 3.94 -7.58
CA VAL A 114 0.35 3.58 -6.93
C VAL A 114 -0.10 4.69 -5.99
N GLU A 115 0.82 5.28 -5.23
CA GLU A 115 0.51 6.35 -4.29
C GLU A 115 1.72 7.26 -4.08
N THR A 116 1.48 8.55 -3.93
CA THR A 116 2.50 9.49 -3.48
C THR A 116 1.96 10.27 -2.29
N VAL A 117 2.69 10.19 -1.18
CA VAL A 117 2.35 10.86 0.06
C VAL A 117 3.42 11.92 0.31
N ALA A 118 3.01 13.19 0.27
CA ALA A 118 3.85 14.29 0.74
C ALA A 118 3.86 14.29 2.26
N THR A 119 5.02 14.45 2.88
CA THR A 119 5.18 14.67 4.32
C THR A 119 5.67 16.10 4.55
N ASP A 120 5.72 16.55 5.81
CA ASP A 120 6.16 17.90 6.17
C ASP A 120 7.58 18.25 5.67
N THR A 121 8.45 17.24 5.52
CA THR A 121 9.88 17.42 5.18
C THR A 121 10.31 16.62 3.95
N GLY A 122 9.41 15.85 3.34
CA GLY A 122 9.78 14.86 2.34
C GLY A 122 8.60 14.32 1.54
N ARG A 123 8.83 13.19 0.89
CA ARG A 123 7.82 12.53 0.06
C ARG A 123 8.09 11.04 0.06
N ILE A 124 7.04 10.26 0.30
CA ILE A 124 7.03 8.81 0.13
C ILE A 124 6.33 8.52 -1.19
N THR A 125 7.02 7.85 -2.11
CA THR A 125 6.41 7.39 -3.37
C THR A 125 6.34 5.87 -3.33
N ILE A 126 5.14 5.36 -3.47
CA ILE A 126 4.84 3.94 -3.59
C ILE A 126 4.64 3.68 -5.08
N ALA A 127 5.53 2.88 -5.66
CA ALA A 127 5.40 2.40 -7.02
C ALA A 127 5.34 0.87 -7.01
N ALA A 128 4.52 0.31 -7.89
CA ALA A 128 4.41 -1.13 -8.08
C ALA A 128 4.49 -1.43 -9.59
N SER A 129 5.29 -2.42 -9.94
CA SER A 129 5.39 -3.02 -11.28
C SER A 129 4.45 -4.21 -11.43
#